data_AF-A0A1M4Y5M5-F1
#
_entry.id   AF-A0A1M4Y5M5-F1
#
_cell.length_a   1.000
_cell.length_b   1.000
_cell.length_c   1.000
_cell.angle_alpha   90.00
_cell.angle_beta   90.00
_cell.angle_gamma   90.00
#
_symmetry.space_group_name_H-M   'P 1'
#
loop_
_entity.id
_entity.type
_entity.pdbx_description
1 polymer ?
#
loop_
_entity_poly.entity_id
_entity_poly.type
_entity_poly.pdbx_seq_one_letter_code
_entity_poly.pdbx_strand_id
1 'polypeptide(L)'
;MYGKFKAVVLIWKLNNEDEHLEKIENTDLKPIGNKLLKWYEKNARDLPFRQTKDPYKIWICEIVFQQTRINQGLGHYTNFIERFPDVKTLAEADENEVLLYWKGLGYYSRAINVHKAAQQIMNDYDGIFPHEYEEILKLKGVGKYTAAAVSSICFNGRVPAVDGNFYRVLSRIFADDFDISNSKAFNYFSELAHLILPENVGDFNQAMMDLGSEICKPKNTLCGECPLNQDCIAFLTNKVYEFPVKTKKIKAAGLELKYYFVHRNGEFLIQQRKDDFIWKKLFEFPPEISDELVPFIKSVKTVNHKLTHKNLNIEIYNVEVGSEEAWKHFIAENDYIISDYESSHQKSFPKPLENYIGNYHTAYRIL
;
A
#
# COMPACT_ATOMS: atom_id res chain seq x y z
N MET A 1 17.06 -0.11 -23.66
CA MET A 1 18.17 -0.68 -24.50
C MET A 1 19.43 -1.04 -23.70
N TYR A 2 19.87 -0.21 -22.75
CA TYR A 2 21.11 -0.45 -21.95
C TYR A 2 21.09 -1.72 -21.07
N GLY A 3 19.96 -2.05 -20.41
CA GLY A 3 19.85 -3.23 -19.54
C GLY A 3 19.87 -4.56 -20.30
N LYS A 4 19.32 -4.54 -21.53
CA LYS A 4 19.41 -5.65 -22.51
C LYS A 4 20.86 -6.03 -22.77
N PHE A 5 21.70 -5.03 -23.05
CA PHE A 5 23.10 -5.25 -23.38
C PHE A 5 23.90 -5.78 -22.18
N LYS A 6 23.73 -5.21 -20.98
CA LYS A 6 24.41 -5.68 -19.77
C LYS A 6 24.03 -7.12 -19.39
N ALA A 7 22.72 -7.43 -19.33
CA ALA A 7 22.23 -8.74 -18.93
C ALA A 7 22.72 -9.86 -19.86
N VAL A 8 22.65 -9.62 -21.17
CA VAL A 8 23.08 -10.61 -22.16
C VAL A 8 24.61 -10.76 -22.19
N VAL A 9 25.36 -9.66 -22.04
CA VAL A 9 26.83 -9.72 -21.93
C VAL A 9 27.27 -10.48 -20.66
N LEU A 10 26.56 -10.35 -19.53
CA LEU A 10 26.87 -11.09 -18.32
C LEU A 10 26.54 -12.58 -18.42
N ILE A 11 25.39 -12.94 -19.00
CA ILE A 11 25.01 -14.35 -19.23
C ILE A 11 26.01 -15.02 -20.17
N TRP A 12 26.47 -14.32 -21.20
CA TRP A 12 27.50 -14.80 -22.11
C TRP A 12 28.84 -15.04 -21.40
N LYS A 13 29.32 -14.08 -20.58
CA LYS A 13 30.59 -14.19 -19.83
C LYS A 13 30.65 -15.40 -18.88
N LEU A 14 29.52 -15.86 -18.38
CA LEU A 14 29.47 -17.06 -17.52
C LEU A 14 29.46 -18.36 -18.31
N ASN A 15 29.01 -18.32 -19.57
CA ASN A 15 28.79 -19.49 -20.39
C ASN A 15 29.94 -19.77 -21.37
N ASN A 16 30.80 -18.80 -21.71
CA ASN A 16 31.95 -19.01 -22.59
C ASN A 16 33.12 -18.06 -22.27
N GLU A 17 34.35 -18.58 -22.25
CA GLU A 17 35.58 -17.78 -22.15
C GLU A 17 36.12 -17.28 -23.50
N ASP A 18 35.52 -17.59 -24.66
CA ASP A 18 35.97 -17.01 -25.93
C ASP A 18 34.87 -16.87 -27.01
N GLU A 19 35.05 -15.81 -27.82
CA GLU A 19 34.52 -15.47 -29.16
C GLU A 19 33.09 -14.88 -29.41
N HIS A 20 33.16 -13.71 -30.07
CA HIS A 20 32.21 -12.97 -30.93
C HIS A 20 30.90 -12.38 -30.34
N LEU A 21 30.92 -11.04 -30.19
CA LEU A 21 29.82 -10.15 -29.77
C LEU A 21 28.56 -10.18 -30.68
N GLU A 22 28.65 -10.71 -31.91
CA GLU A 22 27.53 -10.70 -32.88
C GLU A 22 26.43 -11.74 -32.59
N LYS A 23 26.66 -12.74 -31.73
CA LYS A 23 25.64 -13.74 -31.33
C LYS A 23 24.78 -13.33 -30.12
N ILE A 24 25.11 -12.22 -29.47
CA ILE A 24 24.51 -11.77 -28.20
C ILE A 24 23.05 -11.32 -28.40
N GLU A 25 22.70 -10.67 -29.50
CA GLU A 25 21.36 -10.11 -29.69
C GLU A 25 20.21 -11.16 -29.81
N ASN A 26 20.53 -12.44 -30.01
CA ASN A 26 19.55 -13.50 -30.30
C ASN A 26 19.35 -14.56 -29.19
N THR A 27 19.92 -14.39 -27.99
CA THR A 27 19.66 -15.32 -26.89
C THR A 27 18.21 -15.18 -26.40
N ASP A 28 17.39 -16.21 -26.62
CA ASP A 28 16.03 -16.27 -26.08
C ASP A 28 16.07 -16.53 -24.56
N LEU A 29 15.69 -15.53 -23.77
CA LEU A 29 15.65 -15.60 -22.31
C LEU A 29 14.24 -15.95 -21.78
N LYS A 30 13.23 -16.08 -22.65
CA LYS A 30 11.88 -16.54 -22.28
C LYS A 30 11.84 -17.89 -21.55
N PRO A 31 12.76 -18.86 -21.78
CA PRO A 31 12.80 -20.10 -21.01
C PRO A 31 12.88 -19.88 -19.49
N ILE A 32 13.50 -18.80 -19.01
CA ILE A 32 13.57 -18.45 -17.57
C ILE A 32 12.16 -18.18 -17.03
N GLY A 33 11.37 -17.37 -17.73
CA GLY A 33 9.97 -17.11 -17.36
C GLY A 33 9.10 -18.37 -17.39
N ASN A 34 9.31 -19.22 -18.39
CA ASN A 34 8.59 -20.50 -18.50
C ASN A 34 8.93 -21.47 -17.35
N LYS A 35 10.19 -21.51 -16.88
CA LYS A 35 10.57 -22.28 -15.68
C LYS A 35 9.83 -21.75 -14.44
N LEU A 36 9.73 -20.43 -14.31
CA LEU A 36 8.99 -19.80 -13.21
C LEU A 36 7.50 -20.14 -13.25
N LEU A 37 6.86 -20.10 -14.43
CA LEU A 37 5.46 -20.49 -14.59
C LEU A 37 5.21 -21.94 -14.19
N LYS A 38 6.07 -22.88 -14.64
CA LYS A 38 5.98 -24.29 -14.24
C LYS A 38 6.11 -24.51 -12.74
N TRP A 39 6.92 -23.68 -12.07
CA TRP A 39 7.00 -23.70 -10.61
C TRP A 39 5.71 -23.15 -10.00
N TYR A 40 5.19 -22.04 -10.52
CA TYR A 40 3.97 -21.40 -10.04
C TYR A 40 2.74 -22.32 -10.14
N GLU A 41 2.57 -23.05 -11.24
CA GLU A 41 1.49 -24.03 -11.41
C GLU A 41 1.39 -25.04 -10.24
N LYS A 42 2.52 -25.36 -9.60
CA LYS A 42 2.59 -26.35 -8.51
C LYS A 42 2.66 -25.72 -7.12
N ASN A 43 3.08 -24.45 -7.02
CA ASN A 43 3.44 -23.79 -5.77
C ASN A 43 2.68 -22.48 -5.53
N ALA A 44 1.75 -22.10 -6.42
CA ALA A 44 0.93 -20.92 -6.28
C ALA A 44 0.24 -20.93 -4.92
N ARG A 45 0.35 -19.83 -4.18
CA ARG A 45 -0.37 -19.68 -2.91
C ARG A 45 -1.87 -19.65 -3.18
N ASP A 46 -2.61 -20.43 -2.40
CA ASP A 46 -4.06 -20.40 -2.38
C ASP A 46 -4.53 -19.16 -1.62
N LEU A 47 -4.95 -18.14 -2.38
CA LEU A 47 -5.39 -16.85 -1.86
C LEU A 47 -6.76 -16.54 -2.44
N PRO A 48 -7.75 -16.08 -1.65
CA PRO A 48 -9.13 -15.91 -2.13
C PRO A 48 -9.26 -15.03 -3.37
N PHE A 49 -8.47 -13.95 -3.45
CA PHE A 49 -8.44 -13.03 -4.58
C PHE A 49 -7.80 -13.61 -5.85
N ARG A 50 -7.20 -14.81 -5.82
CA ARG A 50 -6.70 -15.51 -7.01
C ARG A 50 -7.73 -16.43 -7.65
N GLN A 51 -8.84 -16.69 -6.97
CA GLN A 51 -9.92 -17.53 -7.47
C GLN A 51 -10.92 -16.74 -8.35
N THR A 52 -10.56 -15.53 -8.75
CA THR A 52 -11.39 -14.64 -9.58
C THR A 52 -10.54 -13.87 -10.58
N LYS A 53 -11.15 -13.49 -11.71
CA LYS A 53 -10.60 -12.53 -12.68
C LYS A 53 -11.45 -11.27 -12.78
N ASP A 54 -12.32 -11.04 -11.79
CA ASP A 54 -13.13 -9.84 -11.69
C ASP A 54 -12.21 -8.62 -11.47
N PRO A 55 -12.17 -7.66 -12.42
CA PRO A 55 -11.24 -6.53 -12.35
C PRO A 55 -11.48 -5.63 -11.14
N TYR A 56 -12.73 -5.51 -10.67
CA TYR A 56 -13.04 -4.74 -9.46
C TYR A 56 -12.38 -5.39 -8.24
N LYS A 57 -12.57 -6.70 -8.06
CA LYS A 57 -12.04 -7.45 -6.91
C LYS A 57 -10.51 -7.51 -6.92
N ILE A 58 -9.90 -7.68 -8.10
CA ILE A 58 -8.44 -7.66 -8.26
C ILE A 58 -7.90 -6.26 -7.97
N TRP A 59 -8.54 -5.20 -8.49
CA TRP A 59 -8.13 -3.83 -8.20
C TRP A 59 -8.18 -3.50 -6.70
N ILE A 60 -9.27 -3.81 -6.01
CA ILE A 60 -9.37 -3.60 -4.56
C ILE A 60 -8.30 -4.39 -3.82
N CYS A 61 -8.07 -5.65 -4.19
CA CYS A 61 -7.00 -6.48 -3.63
C CYS A 61 -5.63 -5.81 -3.78
N GLU A 62 -5.28 -5.39 -5.01
CA GLU A 62 -4.00 -4.75 -5.29
C GLU A 62 -3.81 -3.48 -4.46
N ILE A 63 -4.87 -2.67 -4.26
CA ILE A 63 -4.77 -1.47 -3.41
C ILE A 63 -4.65 -1.83 -1.92
N VAL A 64 -5.45 -2.78 -1.42
CA VAL A 64 -5.44 -3.20 0.00
C VAL A 64 -4.06 -3.70 0.41
N PHE A 65 -3.41 -4.52 -0.43
CA PHE A 65 -2.10 -5.11 -0.12
C PHE A 65 -0.89 -4.23 -0.45
N GLN A 66 -1.08 -3.00 -0.93
CA GLN A 66 0.01 -2.02 -0.99
C GLN A 66 0.58 -1.74 0.40
N GLN A 67 1.79 -2.20 0.67
CA GLN A 67 2.48 -2.05 1.96
C GLN A 67 1.72 -2.66 3.16
N THR A 68 0.81 -3.61 2.89
CA THR A 68 0.05 -4.34 3.92
C THR A 68 0.32 -5.83 3.75
N ARG A 69 0.58 -6.54 4.85
CA ARG A 69 0.82 -7.99 4.81
C ARG A 69 -0.50 -8.74 4.60
N ILE A 70 -0.43 -9.91 3.96
CA ILE A 70 -1.62 -10.74 3.67
C ILE A 70 -2.44 -11.03 4.94
N ASN A 71 -1.77 -11.48 6.01
CA ASN A 71 -2.43 -11.82 7.27
C ASN A 71 -3.15 -10.65 7.96
N GLN A 72 -2.73 -9.41 7.68
CA GLN A 72 -3.37 -8.20 8.21
C GLN A 72 -4.49 -7.73 7.28
N GLY A 73 -4.29 -7.79 5.96
CA GLY A 73 -5.22 -7.22 4.99
C GLY A 73 -6.38 -8.13 4.60
N LEU A 74 -6.28 -9.46 4.79
CA LEU A 74 -7.27 -10.39 4.27
C LEU A 74 -8.68 -10.16 4.85
N GLY A 75 -8.80 -10.00 6.18
CA GLY A 75 -10.09 -9.71 6.81
C GLY A 75 -10.70 -8.40 6.33
N HIS A 76 -9.87 -7.35 6.16
CA HIS A 76 -10.34 -6.08 5.61
C HIS A 76 -10.79 -6.22 4.16
N TYR A 77 -10.03 -6.92 3.32
CA TYR A 77 -10.39 -7.18 1.93
C TYR A 77 -11.75 -7.88 1.85
N THR A 78 -11.93 -8.97 2.60
CA THR A 78 -13.19 -9.75 2.61
C THR A 78 -14.38 -8.88 3.05
N ASN A 79 -14.26 -8.16 4.17
CA ASN A 79 -15.34 -7.30 4.65
C ASN A 79 -15.65 -6.16 3.67
N PHE A 80 -14.62 -5.60 3.02
CA PHE A 80 -14.78 -4.51 2.07
C PHE A 80 -15.52 -4.96 0.81
N ILE A 81 -15.14 -6.10 0.21
CA ILE A 81 -15.82 -6.63 -0.98
C ILE A 81 -17.21 -7.20 -0.66
N GLU A 82 -17.45 -7.64 0.57
CA GLU A 82 -18.78 -8.06 1.00
C GLU A 82 -19.73 -6.86 1.09
N ARG A 83 -19.26 -5.74 1.67
CA ARG A 83 -20.05 -4.50 1.75
C ARG A 83 -20.20 -3.80 0.40
N PHE A 84 -19.13 -3.74 -0.37
CA PHE A 84 -19.08 -3.08 -1.67
C PHE A 84 -18.75 -4.16 -2.73
N PRO A 85 -19.73 -4.93 -3.22
CA PRO A 85 -19.49 -6.06 -4.11
C PRO A 85 -19.11 -5.67 -5.54
N ASP A 86 -19.41 -4.43 -5.95
CA ASP A 86 -19.16 -3.91 -7.29
C ASP A 86 -18.80 -2.41 -7.27
N VAL A 87 -18.34 -1.92 -8.43
CA VAL A 87 -17.95 -0.52 -8.63
C VAL A 87 -19.09 0.45 -8.31
N LYS A 88 -20.33 0.09 -8.70
CA LYS A 88 -21.50 0.96 -8.52
C LYS A 88 -21.79 1.18 -7.04
N THR A 89 -21.86 0.09 -6.27
CA THR A 89 -22.12 0.12 -4.84
C THR A 89 -21.04 0.91 -4.10
N LEU A 90 -19.77 0.76 -4.50
CA LEU A 90 -18.68 1.54 -3.94
C LEU A 90 -18.79 3.03 -4.30
N ALA A 91 -19.11 3.36 -5.55
CA ALA A 91 -19.19 4.75 -6.03
C ALA A 91 -20.34 5.53 -5.35
N GLU A 92 -21.48 4.86 -5.11
CA GLU A 92 -22.68 5.42 -4.49
C GLU A 92 -22.58 5.55 -2.95
N ALA A 93 -21.61 4.87 -2.33
CA ALA A 93 -21.42 4.91 -0.87
C ALA A 93 -20.97 6.28 -0.35
N ASP A 94 -21.31 6.60 0.90
CA ASP A 94 -20.76 7.77 1.59
C ASP A 94 -19.26 7.60 1.85
N GLU A 95 -18.48 8.67 1.70
CA GLU A 95 -17.02 8.61 1.87
C GLU A 95 -16.64 8.15 3.29
N ASN A 96 -17.40 8.55 4.33
CA ASN A 96 -17.11 8.12 5.70
C ASN A 96 -17.35 6.63 5.89
N GLU A 97 -18.34 6.06 5.21
CA GLU A 97 -18.58 4.62 5.23
C GLU A 97 -17.41 3.86 4.61
N VAL A 98 -16.92 4.31 3.45
CA VAL A 98 -15.74 3.71 2.81
C VAL A 98 -14.51 3.78 3.73
N LEU A 99 -14.30 4.94 4.38
CA LEU A 99 -13.22 5.11 5.36
C LEU A 99 -13.40 4.25 6.61
N LEU A 100 -14.63 3.94 7.00
CA LEU A 100 -14.95 3.07 8.13
C LEU A 100 -14.58 1.61 7.83
N TYR A 101 -14.94 1.10 6.65
CA TYR A 101 -14.54 -0.24 6.22
C TYR A 101 -13.03 -0.37 5.96
N TRP A 102 -12.33 0.75 5.71
CA TRP A 102 -10.87 0.81 5.61
C TRP A 102 -10.14 0.95 6.96
N LYS A 103 -10.90 1.21 8.04
CA LYS A 103 -10.35 1.51 9.37
C LYS A 103 -9.39 0.42 9.83
N GLY A 104 -8.17 0.81 10.21
CA GLY A 104 -7.13 -0.11 10.69
C GLY A 104 -6.09 -0.53 9.64
N LEU A 105 -6.37 -0.42 8.34
CA LEU A 105 -5.38 -0.72 7.28
C LEU A 105 -4.27 0.32 7.15
N GLY A 106 -4.50 1.54 7.63
CA GLY A 106 -3.61 2.69 7.43
C GLY A 106 -3.58 3.17 5.97
N TYR A 107 -2.83 4.25 5.72
CA TYR A 107 -2.75 4.91 4.41
C TYR A 107 -4.14 5.22 3.80
N TYR A 108 -4.98 5.94 4.55
CA TYR A 108 -6.38 6.24 4.18
C TYR A 108 -6.54 6.97 2.85
N SER A 109 -5.51 7.66 2.35
CA SER A 109 -5.52 8.20 0.98
C SER A 109 -5.78 7.13 -0.09
N ARG A 110 -5.45 5.85 0.19
CA ARG A 110 -5.81 4.72 -0.68
C ARG A 110 -7.32 4.55 -0.79
N ALA A 111 -8.04 4.52 0.34
CA ALA A 111 -9.50 4.43 0.39
C ALA A 111 -10.17 5.60 -0.33
N ILE A 112 -9.71 6.83 -0.05
CA ILE A 112 -10.23 8.05 -0.70
C ILE A 112 -10.03 7.98 -2.22
N ASN A 113 -8.85 7.55 -2.67
CA ASN A 113 -8.58 7.44 -4.11
C ASN A 113 -9.38 6.30 -4.75
N VAL A 114 -9.55 5.18 -4.05
CA VAL A 114 -10.39 4.05 -4.49
C VAL A 114 -11.84 4.52 -4.69
N HIS A 115 -12.40 5.25 -3.73
CA HIS A 115 -13.75 5.79 -3.86
C HIS A 115 -13.87 6.76 -5.05
N LYS A 116 -12.92 7.69 -5.18
CA LYS A 116 -12.87 8.62 -6.32
C LYS A 116 -12.71 7.91 -7.66
N ALA A 117 -11.91 6.85 -7.73
CA ALA A 117 -11.74 6.05 -8.94
C ALA A 117 -13.01 5.23 -9.26
N ALA A 118 -13.74 4.74 -8.26
CA ALA A 118 -15.03 4.08 -8.50
C ALA A 118 -16.04 5.05 -9.10
N GLN A 119 -16.14 6.27 -8.57
CA GLN A 119 -16.94 7.35 -9.14
C GLN A 119 -16.49 7.71 -10.55
N GLN A 120 -15.18 7.75 -10.79
CA GLN A 120 -14.61 7.97 -12.12
C GLN A 120 -15.01 6.87 -13.11
N ILE A 121 -15.00 5.59 -12.71
CA ILE A 121 -15.45 4.48 -13.56
C ILE A 121 -16.94 4.64 -13.91
N MET A 122 -17.78 5.05 -12.95
CA MET A 122 -19.19 5.30 -13.21
C MET A 122 -19.42 6.44 -14.21
N ASN A 123 -18.65 7.52 -14.11
CA ASN A 123 -18.87 8.74 -14.89
C ASN A 123 -18.17 8.73 -16.26
N ASP A 124 -16.92 8.27 -16.32
CA ASP A 124 -16.07 8.35 -17.51
C ASP A 124 -16.11 7.07 -18.36
N TYR A 125 -16.55 5.95 -17.77
CA TYR A 125 -16.53 4.63 -18.39
C TYR A 125 -17.88 3.88 -18.28
N ASP A 126 -18.98 4.61 -18.05
CA ASP A 126 -20.35 4.07 -17.98
C ASP A 126 -20.52 2.88 -17.00
N GLY A 127 -19.74 2.88 -15.91
CA GLY A 127 -19.75 1.82 -14.89
C GLY A 127 -19.01 0.55 -15.29
N ILE A 128 -18.33 0.53 -16.44
CA ILE A 128 -17.53 -0.60 -16.92
C ILE A 128 -16.06 -0.35 -16.58
N PHE A 129 -15.43 -1.29 -15.88
CA PHE A 129 -14.02 -1.18 -15.54
C PHE A 129 -13.15 -1.16 -16.81
N PRO A 130 -12.25 -0.18 -16.99
CA PRO A 130 -11.42 -0.08 -18.19
C PRO A 130 -10.47 -1.29 -18.34
N HIS A 131 -10.28 -1.79 -19.56
CA HIS A 131 -9.48 -2.99 -19.82
C HIS A 131 -8.04 -2.69 -20.27
N GLU A 132 -7.83 -1.58 -20.98
CA GLU A 132 -6.51 -1.18 -21.46
C GLU A 132 -5.64 -0.61 -20.34
N TYR A 133 -4.36 -0.99 -20.34
CA TYR A 133 -3.39 -0.53 -19.34
C TYR A 133 -3.38 1.00 -19.17
N GLU A 134 -3.37 1.73 -20.29
CA GLU A 134 -3.31 3.19 -20.29
C GLU A 134 -4.59 3.83 -19.72
N GLU A 135 -5.75 3.21 -19.91
CA GLU A 135 -7.01 3.68 -19.33
C GLU A 135 -7.09 3.37 -17.83
N ILE A 136 -6.66 2.17 -17.42
CA ILE A 136 -6.57 1.80 -16.00
C ILE A 136 -5.60 2.74 -15.25
N LEU A 137 -4.49 3.14 -15.89
CA LEU A 137 -3.50 4.04 -15.32
C LEU A 137 -4.04 5.47 -15.06
N LYS A 138 -5.09 5.89 -15.78
CA LYS A 138 -5.74 7.19 -15.56
C LYS A 138 -6.60 7.22 -14.29
N LEU A 139 -6.97 6.06 -13.76
CA LEU A 139 -7.81 5.98 -12.56
C LEU A 139 -7.11 6.57 -11.34
N LYS A 140 -7.86 7.33 -10.52
CA LYS A 140 -7.30 7.98 -9.34
C LYS A 140 -6.65 6.98 -8.37
N GLY A 141 -5.38 7.24 -8.03
CA GLY A 141 -4.63 6.39 -7.10
C GLY A 141 -4.14 5.07 -7.68
N VAL A 142 -4.39 4.81 -8.95
CA VAL A 142 -3.81 3.67 -9.68
C VAL A 142 -2.45 4.09 -10.23
N GLY A 143 -1.40 3.39 -9.81
CA GLY A 143 -0.05 3.57 -10.33
C GLY A 143 0.29 2.54 -11.39
N LYS A 144 1.46 2.71 -12.03
CA LYS A 144 1.96 1.82 -13.10
C LYS A 144 1.94 0.33 -12.73
N TYR A 145 2.29 0.01 -11.48
CA TYR A 145 2.24 -1.35 -10.95
C TYR A 145 0.81 -1.91 -10.96
N THR A 146 -0.13 -1.21 -10.32
CA THR A 146 -1.52 -1.66 -10.17
C THR A 146 -2.20 -1.75 -11.54
N ALA A 147 -1.96 -0.80 -12.43
CA ALA A 147 -2.48 -0.86 -13.80
C ALA A 147 -1.96 -2.11 -14.55
N ALA A 148 -0.67 -2.43 -14.43
CA ALA A 148 -0.10 -3.61 -15.05
C ALA A 148 -0.64 -4.91 -14.43
N ALA A 149 -0.78 -4.95 -13.10
CA ALA A 149 -1.33 -6.10 -12.39
C ALA A 149 -2.78 -6.39 -12.82
N VAL A 150 -3.66 -5.39 -12.74
CA VAL A 150 -5.08 -5.55 -13.14
C VAL A 150 -5.19 -5.90 -14.62
N SER A 151 -4.50 -5.16 -15.50
CA SER A 151 -4.53 -5.40 -16.96
C SER A 151 -4.08 -6.81 -17.32
N SER A 152 -2.97 -7.28 -16.75
CA SER A 152 -2.42 -8.61 -17.06
C SER A 152 -3.23 -9.76 -16.49
N ILE A 153 -3.77 -9.62 -15.27
CA ILE A 153 -4.54 -10.67 -14.59
C ILE A 153 -5.94 -10.82 -15.20
N CYS A 154 -6.60 -9.68 -15.48
CA CYS A 154 -8.03 -9.66 -15.82
C CYS A 154 -8.27 -9.60 -17.33
N PHE A 155 -7.36 -8.96 -18.09
CA PHE A 155 -7.60 -8.58 -19.48
C PHE A 155 -6.51 -9.07 -20.45
N ASN A 156 -5.66 -10.02 -20.03
CA ASN A 156 -4.54 -10.55 -20.81
C ASN A 156 -3.53 -9.49 -21.28
N GLY A 157 -3.48 -8.34 -20.60
CA GLY A 157 -2.53 -7.28 -20.87
C GLY A 157 -1.08 -7.79 -20.74
N ARG A 158 -0.24 -7.45 -21.71
CA ARG A 158 1.14 -7.95 -21.78
C ARG A 158 2.14 -7.00 -21.11
N VAL A 159 1.81 -6.56 -19.88
CA VAL A 159 2.61 -5.59 -19.14
C VAL A 159 3.15 -6.21 -17.85
N PRO A 160 4.46 -6.16 -17.59
CA PRO A 160 5.03 -6.66 -16.35
C PRO A 160 4.65 -5.76 -15.16
N ALA A 161 4.14 -6.36 -14.08
CA ALA A 161 3.73 -5.66 -12.87
C ALA A 161 4.90 -5.50 -11.89
N VAL A 162 5.82 -4.59 -12.23
CA VAL A 162 7.08 -4.42 -11.51
C VAL A 162 6.89 -3.72 -10.16
N ASP A 163 7.25 -4.41 -9.08
CA ASP A 163 7.26 -3.93 -7.69
C ASP A 163 8.65 -4.13 -7.02
N GLY A 164 8.70 -4.00 -5.69
CA GLY A 164 9.92 -4.24 -4.92
C GLY A 164 10.41 -5.70 -4.91
N ASN A 165 9.51 -6.67 -5.09
CA ASN A 165 9.87 -8.08 -5.28
C ASN A 165 10.52 -8.30 -6.64
N PHE A 166 9.93 -7.76 -7.70
CA PHE A 166 10.47 -7.78 -9.05
C PHE A 166 11.86 -7.17 -9.12
N TYR A 167 12.06 -5.95 -8.59
CA TYR A 167 13.37 -5.30 -8.60
C TYR A 167 14.45 -6.20 -8.02
N ARG A 168 14.18 -6.82 -6.86
CA ARG A 168 15.14 -7.70 -6.20
C ARG A 168 15.40 -8.97 -7.00
N VAL A 169 14.36 -9.63 -7.50
CA VAL A 169 14.49 -10.86 -8.28
C VAL A 169 15.29 -10.59 -9.56
N LEU A 170 14.91 -9.57 -10.34
CA LEU A 170 15.57 -9.23 -11.59
C LEU A 170 17.00 -8.77 -11.39
N SER A 171 17.28 -7.91 -10.40
CA SER A 171 18.66 -7.53 -10.07
C SER A 171 19.53 -8.74 -9.73
N ARG A 172 18.97 -9.76 -9.06
CA ARG A 172 19.73 -10.98 -8.72
C ARG A 172 19.90 -11.91 -9.91
N ILE A 173 18.85 -12.16 -10.69
CA ILE A 173 18.91 -13.01 -11.89
C ILE A 173 19.99 -12.50 -12.83
N PHE A 174 20.05 -11.17 -13.04
CA PHE A 174 20.97 -10.56 -13.99
C PHE A 174 22.26 -9.99 -13.37
N ALA A 175 22.42 -10.09 -12.05
CA ALA A 175 23.44 -9.36 -11.27
C ALA A 175 23.56 -7.88 -11.69
N ASP A 176 22.40 -7.23 -11.78
CA ASP A 176 22.24 -5.87 -12.28
C ASP A 176 22.27 -4.86 -11.13
N ASP A 177 23.23 -3.94 -11.20
CA ASP A 177 23.55 -2.94 -10.19
C ASP A 177 22.74 -1.64 -10.33
N PHE A 178 21.74 -1.60 -11.22
CA PHE A 178 20.90 -0.42 -11.38
C PHE A 178 20.17 -0.09 -10.07
N ASP A 179 20.35 1.13 -9.60
CA ASP A 179 19.79 1.61 -8.34
C ASP A 179 18.26 1.68 -8.39
N ILE A 180 17.60 0.86 -7.57
CA ILE A 180 16.14 0.76 -7.51
C ILE A 180 15.47 2.01 -6.91
N SER A 181 16.26 2.94 -6.36
CA SER A 181 15.79 4.24 -5.88
C SER A 181 15.82 5.35 -6.95
N ASN A 182 16.27 5.03 -8.16
CA ASN A 182 16.23 5.94 -9.30
C ASN A 182 14.79 6.08 -9.83
N SER A 183 14.39 7.29 -10.26
CA SER A 183 13.07 7.54 -10.85
C SER A 183 12.82 6.75 -12.13
N LYS A 184 13.88 6.34 -12.84
CA LYS A 184 13.82 5.51 -14.04
C LYS A 184 13.76 4.00 -13.76
N ALA A 185 13.84 3.57 -12.49
CA ALA A 185 13.89 2.15 -12.11
C ALA A 185 12.70 1.37 -12.66
N PHE A 186 11.47 1.90 -12.54
CA PHE A 186 10.29 1.21 -13.08
C PHE A 186 10.45 0.88 -14.56
N ASN A 187 10.79 1.87 -15.39
CA ASN A 187 10.94 1.67 -16.84
C ASN A 187 12.11 0.73 -17.14
N TYR A 188 13.23 0.87 -16.44
CA TYR A 188 14.42 0.01 -16.61
C TYR A 188 14.11 -1.47 -16.33
N PHE A 189 13.53 -1.76 -15.16
CA PHE A 189 13.20 -3.14 -14.79
C PHE A 189 11.99 -3.67 -15.56
N SER A 190 11.11 -2.81 -16.06
CA SER A 190 10.08 -3.24 -17.02
C SER A 190 10.74 -3.74 -18.30
N GLU A 191 11.67 -2.99 -18.91
CA GLU A 191 12.43 -3.47 -20.08
C GLU A 191 13.19 -4.77 -19.80
N LEU A 192 13.76 -4.89 -18.59
CA LEU A 192 14.48 -6.09 -18.18
C LEU A 192 13.54 -7.29 -18.01
N ALA A 193 12.34 -7.09 -17.43
CA ALA A 193 11.33 -8.13 -17.31
C ALA A 193 10.86 -8.65 -18.68
N HIS A 194 10.77 -7.80 -19.70
CA HIS A 194 10.39 -8.21 -21.06
C HIS A 194 11.34 -9.24 -21.68
N LEU A 195 12.59 -9.36 -21.19
CA LEU A 195 13.52 -10.39 -21.64
C LEU A 195 13.06 -11.80 -21.30
N ILE A 196 12.44 -11.95 -20.14
CA ILE A 196 12.03 -13.25 -19.60
C ILE A 196 10.50 -13.41 -19.59
N LEU A 197 9.77 -12.50 -20.25
CA LEU A 197 8.31 -12.43 -20.19
C LEU A 197 7.69 -13.56 -21.04
N PRO A 198 6.96 -14.51 -20.42
CA PRO A 198 6.29 -15.58 -21.14
C PRO A 198 4.97 -15.10 -21.76
N GLU A 199 4.24 -16.00 -22.41
CA GLU A 199 2.93 -15.66 -23.00
C GLU A 199 1.88 -15.34 -21.94
N ASN A 200 1.79 -16.14 -20.88
CA ASN A 200 0.86 -15.92 -19.77
C ASN A 200 1.44 -14.90 -18.76
N VAL A 201 1.25 -13.62 -19.07
CA VAL A 201 1.82 -12.50 -18.31
C VAL A 201 1.18 -12.32 -16.93
N GLY A 202 -0.13 -12.54 -16.82
CA GLY A 202 -0.84 -12.46 -15.53
C GLY A 202 -0.27 -13.43 -14.50
N ASP A 203 -0.13 -14.71 -14.88
CA ASP A 203 0.44 -15.72 -13.99
C ASP A 203 1.93 -15.48 -13.73
N PHE A 204 2.67 -15.00 -14.73
CA PHE A 204 4.08 -14.63 -14.55
C PHE A 204 4.24 -13.51 -13.52
N ASN A 205 3.37 -12.50 -13.58
CA ASN A 205 3.38 -11.40 -12.62
C ASN A 205 3.15 -11.91 -11.20
N GLN A 206 2.17 -12.78 -11.00
CA GLN A 206 1.90 -13.39 -9.70
C GLN A 206 3.03 -14.32 -9.24
N ALA A 207 3.62 -15.08 -10.15
CA ALA A 207 4.74 -15.98 -9.88
C ALA A 207 6.00 -15.22 -9.42
N MET A 208 6.30 -14.08 -10.05
CA MET A 208 7.40 -13.20 -9.64
C MET A 208 7.19 -12.62 -8.24
N MET A 209 5.95 -12.24 -7.90
CA MET A 209 5.61 -11.78 -6.55
C MET A 209 5.75 -12.89 -5.50
N ASP A 210 5.28 -14.11 -5.80
CA ASP A 210 5.41 -15.26 -4.92
C ASP A 210 6.88 -15.68 -4.74
N LEU A 211 7.64 -15.77 -5.83
CA LEU A 211 9.07 -16.06 -5.78
C LEU A 211 9.80 -15.05 -4.91
N GLY A 212 9.56 -13.75 -5.13
CA GLY A 212 10.18 -12.70 -4.33
C GLY A 212 9.81 -12.78 -2.85
N SER A 213 8.56 -13.11 -2.54
CA SER A 213 8.05 -13.12 -1.17
C SER A 213 8.48 -14.36 -0.38
N GLU A 214 8.45 -15.54 -1.00
CA GLU A 214 8.61 -16.82 -0.30
C GLU A 214 9.97 -17.48 -0.49
N ILE A 215 10.72 -17.14 -1.53
CA ILE A 215 12.01 -17.78 -1.85
C ILE A 215 13.13 -16.74 -1.90
N CYS A 216 13.06 -15.81 -2.86
CA CYS A 216 14.06 -14.79 -3.12
C CYS A 216 13.90 -13.61 -2.14
N LYS A 217 13.95 -13.89 -0.84
CA LYS A 217 13.73 -12.92 0.25
C LYS A 217 14.89 -11.91 0.35
N PRO A 218 14.68 -10.72 0.93
CA PRO A 218 15.76 -9.75 1.15
C PRO A 218 16.92 -10.31 1.99
N LYS A 219 16.59 -11.10 3.02
CA LYS A 219 17.52 -11.83 3.89
C LYS A 219 17.10 -13.29 3.94
N ASN A 220 18.03 -14.20 4.28
CA ASN A 220 17.77 -15.64 4.39
C ASN A 220 17.07 -16.19 3.15
N THR A 221 17.60 -15.84 1.98
CA THR A 221 17.05 -16.25 0.68
C THR A 221 17.27 -17.75 0.44
N LEU A 222 16.27 -18.44 -0.11
CA LEU A 222 16.29 -19.88 -0.29
C LEU A 222 16.78 -20.26 -1.69
N CYS A 223 18.01 -19.87 -2.04
CA CYS A 223 18.54 -20.07 -3.39
C CYS A 223 18.63 -21.54 -3.81
N GLY A 224 18.82 -22.47 -2.86
CA GLY A 224 18.81 -23.91 -3.14
C GLY A 224 17.44 -24.44 -3.60
N GLU A 225 16.36 -23.80 -3.16
CA GLU A 225 14.97 -24.14 -3.51
C GLU A 225 14.43 -23.31 -4.68
N CYS A 226 15.18 -22.30 -5.12
CA CYS A 226 14.75 -21.38 -6.16
C CYS A 226 14.69 -22.07 -7.53
N PRO A 227 13.54 -22.02 -8.24
CA PRO A 227 13.40 -22.64 -9.57
C PRO A 227 14.30 -22.01 -10.64
N LEU A 228 14.85 -20.84 -10.36
CA LEU A 228 15.71 -20.07 -11.27
C LEU A 228 17.18 -20.08 -10.83
N ASN A 229 17.59 -20.95 -9.90
CA ASN A 229 18.95 -20.92 -9.35
C ASN A 229 20.04 -21.12 -10.42
N GLN A 230 19.83 -22.04 -11.36
CA GLN A 230 20.76 -22.30 -12.47
C GLN A 230 20.84 -21.15 -13.49
N ASP A 231 19.84 -20.28 -13.52
CA ASP A 231 19.79 -19.11 -14.42
C ASP A 231 20.12 -17.80 -13.69
N CYS A 232 20.42 -17.85 -12.39
CA CYS A 232 20.60 -16.67 -11.54
C CYS A 232 22.08 -16.31 -11.41
N ILE A 233 22.50 -15.25 -12.11
CA ILE A 233 23.90 -14.81 -12.14
C ILE A 233 24.41 -14.50 -10.74
N ALA A 234 23.66 -13.75 -9.93
CA ALA A 234 24.12 -13.40 -8.59
C ALA A 234 24.27 -14.64 -7.69
N PHE A 235 23.51 -15.72 -7.93
CA PHE A 235 23.71 -16.98 -7.22
C PHE A 235 24.98 -17.69 -7.68
N LEU A 236 25.15 -17.84 -9.00
CA LEU A 236 26.33 -18.47 -9.60
C LEU A 236 27.64 -17.76 -9.25
N THR A 237 27.61 -16.44 -9.04
CA THR A 237 28.78 -15.64 -8.66
C THR A 237 28.88 -15.35 -7.16
N ASN A 238 28.04 -15.95 -6.31
CA ASN A 238 28.00 -15.69 -4.86
C ASN A 238 27.79 -14.21 -4.45
N LYS A 239 27.03 -13.44 -5.25
CA LYS A 239 26.74 -12.00 -5.05
C LYS A 239 25.28 -11.68 -4.72
N VAL A 240 24.45 -12.66 -4.37
CA VAL A 240 23.00 -12.47 -4.15
C VAL A 240 22.67 -11.33 -3.17
N TYR A 241 23.50 -11.13 -2.15
CA TYR A 241 23.31 -10.11 -1.12
C TYR A 241 23.81 -8.70 -1.51
N GLU A 242 24.49 -8.55 -2.65
CA GLU A 242 24.84 -7.24 -3.22
C GLU A 242 23.64 -6.59 -3.94
N PHE A 243 22.59 -7.37 -4.22
CA PHE A 243 21.43 -6.95 -5.00
C PHE A 243 20.11 -7.02 -4.21
N PRO A 244 19.19 -6.06 -4.43
CA PRO A 244 19.31 -4.92 -5.33
C PRO A 244 20.10 -3.75 -4.70
N VAL A 245 20.71 -2.93 -5.54
CA VAL A 245 21.35 -1.67 -5.11
C VAL A 245 20.27 -0.65 -4.75
N LYS A 246 20.35 -0.07 -3.55
CA LYS A 246 19.45 0.98 -3.09
C LYS A 246 20.21 2.06 -2.32
N THR A 247 20.49 3.19 -2.97
CA THR A 247 21.34 4.24 -2.36
C THR A 247 20.55 5.26 -1.54
N LYS A 248 19.32 5.61 -1.95
CA LYS A 248 18.51 6.60 -1.22
C LYS A 248 17.78 5.99 -0.03
N LYS A 249 18.00 6.57 1.16
CA LYS A 249 17.21 6.32 2.38
C LYS A 249 16.33 7.53 2.67
N ILE A 250 15.02 7.31 2.78
CA ILE A 250 14.09 8.37 3.19
C ILE A 250 14.23 8.57 4.70
N LYS A 251 14.63 9.77 5.14
CA LYS A 251 14.65 10.13 6.56
C LYS A 251 13.24 10.59 6.97
N ALA A 252 12.72 10.04 8.06
CA ALA A 252 11.46 10.51 8.63
C ALA A 252 11.70 11.86 9.35
N ALA A 253 10.85 12.85 9.10
CA ALA A 253 10.89 14.14 9.77
C ALA A 253 10.08 14.10 11.08
N GLY A 254 10.51 14.84 12.10
CA GLY A 254 9.69 15.07 13.29
C GLY A 254 8.45 15.92 12.97
N LEU A 255 7.35 15.65 13.65
CA LEU A 255 6.13 16.46 13.59
C LEU A 255 5.46 16.48 14.96
N GLU A 256 5.33 17.67 15.52
CA GLU A 256 4.60 17.92 16.76
C GLU A 256 3.11 18.13 16.43
N LEU A 257 2.22 17.53 17.22
CA LEU A 257 0.79 17.73 17.14
C LEU A 257 0.23 18.00 18.53
N LYS A 258 -0.73 18.92 18.59
CA LYS A 258 -1.46 19.25 19.81
C LYS A 258 -2.94 18.96 19.60
N TYR A 259 -3.56 18.32 20.58
CA TYR A 259 -4.98 18.02 20.62
C TYR A 259 -5.55 18.26 22.01
N TYR A 260 -6.83 18.57 22.06
CA TYR A 260 -7.58 18.81 23.28
C TYR A 260 -8.77 17.86 23.31
N PHE A 261 -8.72 16.87 24.21
CA PHE A 261 -9.85 16.00 24.49
C PHE A 261 -10.81 16.75 25.41
N VAL A 262 -11.68 17.55 24.80
CA VAL A 262 -12.71 18.36 25.48
C VAL A 262 -13.92 17.48 25.73
N HIS A 263 -14.22 17.20 27.01
CA HIS A 263 -15.26 16.27 27.42
C HIS A 263 -16.13 16.80 28.56
N ARG A 264 -17.36 16.29 28.63
CA ARG A 264 -18.35 16.57 29.67
C ARG A 264 -19.35 15.42 29.74
N ASN A 265 -19.65 14.93 30.95
CA ASN A 265 -20.68 13.91 31.21
C ASN A 265 -20.59 12.64 30.32
N GLY A 266 -19.37 12.18 30.03
CA GLY A 266 -19.13 10.99 29.20
C GLY A 266 -19.16 11.25 27.68
N GLU A 267 -19.49 12.47 27.26
CA GLU A 267 -19.42 12.93 25.87
C GLU A 267 -18.12 13.72 25.62
N PHE A 268 -17.67 13.76 24.37
CA PHE A 268 -16.49 14.51 23.95
C PHE A 268 -16.64 15.10 22.55
N LEU A 269 -15.86 16.14 22.28
CA LEU A 269 -15.90 16.88 21.02
C LEU A 269 -14.91 16.32 20.00
N ILE A 270 -15.36 16.25 18.75
CA ILE A 270 -14.53 15.87 17.60
C ILE A 270 -14.81 16.79 16.41
N GLN A 271 -13.87 16.81 15.47
CA GLN A 271 -14.06 17.39 14.15
C GLN A 271 -13.58 16.40 13.08
N GLN A 272 -14.00 16.61 11.84
CA GLN A 272 -13.44 15.88 10.70
C GLN A 272 -12.33 16.71 10.04
N ARG A 273 -11.16 16.10 9.88
CA ARG A 273 -10.01 16.76 9.24
C ARG A 273 -10.28 17.01 7.74
N LYS A 274 -9.80 18.15 7.24
CA LYS A 274 -9.79 18.50 5.82
C LYS A 274 -8.79 17.65 5.00
N ASP A 275 -8.62 17.98 3.72
CA ASP A 275 -7.87 17.17 2.74
C ASP A 275 -6.39 17.54 2.60
N ASP A 276 -5.85 18.36 3.50
CA ASP A 276 -4.60 19.09 3.32
C ASP A 276 -3.40 18.56 4.12
N PHE A 277 -3.56 17.47 4.88
CA PHE A 277 -2.46 16.98 5.74
C PHE A 277 -2.38 15.45 5.89
N ILE A 278 -1.68 14.95 6.91
CA ILE A 278 -1.78 13.53 7.29
C ILE A 278 -3.20 13.24 7.80
N TRP A 279 -3.63 11.97 7.72
CA TRP A 279 -4.94 11.53 8.22
C TRP A 279 -6.13 12.30 7.62
N LYS A 280 -6.04 12.64 6.33
CA LYS A 280 -7.11 13.28 5.55
C LYS A 280 -8.45 12.61 5.81
N LYS A 281 -9.51 13.42 5.99
CA LYS A 281 -10.88 12.97 6.24
C LYS A 281 -11.12 12.16 7.51
N LEU A 282 -10.10 11.90 8.33
CA LEU A 282 -10.30 11.21 9.60
C LEU A 282 -10.86 12.16 10.66
N PHE A 283 -11.55 11.59 11.64
CA PHE A 283 -11.99 12.31 12.81
C PHE A 283 -10.83 12.53 13.78
N GLU A 284 -10.85 13.66 14.46
CA GLU A 284 -9.84 14.05 15.43
C GLU A 284 -10.44 14.91 16.53
N PHE A 285 -9.66 15.12 17.58
CA PHE A 285 -10.02 16.04 18.65
C PHE A 285 -9.76 17.50 18.23
N PRO A 286 -10.40 18.48 18.88
CA PRO A 286 -10.06 19.89 18.73
C PRO A 286 -8.53 20.12 18.77
N PRO A 287 -7.95 20.83 17.79
CA PRO A 287 -6.52 21.15 17.76
C PRO A 287 -6.19 22.36 18.64
N GLU A 288 -7.20 23.12 19.04
CA GLU A 288 -7.14 24.31 19.87
C GLU A 288 -8.38 24.40 20.78
N ILE A 289 -8.31 25.26 21.79
CA ILE A 289 -9.42 25.61 22.69
C ILE A 289 -9.41 27.12 22.91
N SER A 290 -10.54 27.70 23.31
CA SER A 290 -10.60 29.10 23.74
C SER A 290 -9.90 29.31 25.08
N ASP A 291 -9.49 30.55 25.37
CA ASP A 291 -8.84 30.91 26.64
C ASP A 291 -9.73 30.60 27.86
N GLU A 292 -11.06 30.67 27.70
CA GLU A 292 -12.04 30.30 28.73
C GLU A 292 -11.92 28.83 29.16
N LEU A 293 -11.49 27.94 28.25
CA LEU A 293 -11.37 26.51 28.53
C LEU A 293 -10.01 26.10 29.11
N VAL A 294 -9.01 26.99 29.10
CA VAL A 294 -7.66 26.71 29.64
C VAL A 294 -7.68 26.29 31.12
N PRO A 295 -8.45 26.94 32.02
CA PRO A 295 -8.55 26.51 33.42
C PRO A 295 -9.15 25.11 33.63
N PHE A 296 -9.82 24.56 32.62
CA PHE A 296 -10.44 23.23 32.67
C PHE A 296 -9.49 22.09 32.26
N ILE A 297 -8.25 22.40 31.87
CA ILE A 297 -7.22 21.39 31.58
C ILE A 297 -6.87 20.64 32.87
N LYS A 298 -7.07 19.32 32.88
CA LYS A 298 -6.78 18.44 34.03
C LYS A 298 -5.43 17.76 33.93
N SER A 299 -5.01 17.38 32.73
CA SER A 299 -3.75 16.66 32.50
C SER A 299 -3.33 16.72 31.04
N VAL A 300 -2.09 16.32 30.77
CA VAL A 300 -1.54 16.20 29.41
C VAL A 300 -0.91 14.82 29.26
N LYS A 301 -1.20 14.15 28.14
CA LYS A 301 -0.58 12.89 27.77
C LYS A 301 0.19 13.05 26.47
N THR A 302 1.46 12.67 26.49
CA THR A 302 2.32 12.64 25.31
C THR A 302 2.33 11.24 24.68
N VAL A 303 2.08 11.17 23.37
CA VAL A 303 2.04 9.94 22.59
C VAL A 303 2.99 10.05 21.41
N ASN A 304 3.96 9.14 21.36
CA ASN A 304 4.83 9.00 20.19
C ASN A 304 4.19 8.04 19.19
N HIS A 305 4.12 8.43 17.91
CA HIS A 305 3.57 7.58 16.86
C HIS A 305 4.40 7.66 15.58
N LYS A 306 4.72 6.51 14.98
CA LYS A 306 5.57 6.44 13.80
C LYS A 306 4.75 6.23 12.53
N LEU A 307 4.90 7.15 11.58
CA LEU A 307 4.49 6.99 10.19
C LEU A 307 5.73 6.70 9.32
N THR A 308 5.52 6.23 8.09
CA THR A 308 6.60 5.88 7.16
C THR A 308 7.56 7.03 6.86
N HIS A 309 7.04 8.26 6.84
CA HIS A 309 7.82 9.47 6.54
C HIS A 309 7.83 10.52 7.66
N LYS A 310 7.16 10.25 8.79
CA LYS A 310 7.07 11.18 9.91
C LYS A 310 7.14 10.46 11.25
N ASN A 311 7.86 11.03 12.20
CA ASN A 311 7.79 10.63 13.61
C ASN A 311 6.93 11.69 14.32
N LEU A 312 5.75 11.28 14.79
CA LEU A 312 4.82 12.15 15.47
C LEU A 312 5.10 12.15 16.96
N ASN A 313 5.13 13.33 17.56
CA ASN A 313 4.98 13.54 18.98
C ASN A 313 3.66 14.28 19.21
N ILE A 314 2.74 13.65 19.92
CA ILE A 314 1.34 14.10 20.02
C ILE A 314 1.03 14.40 21.48
N GLU A 315 0.72 15.65 21.78
CA GLU A 315 0.22 16.05 23.10
C GLU A 315 -1.29 16.09 23.09
N ILE A 316 -1.91 15.35 24.01
CA ILE A 316 -3.36 15.30 24.18
C ILE A 316 -3.68 15.86 25.56
N TYR A 317 -4.27 17.04 25.59
CA TYR A 317 -4.71 17.76 26.78
C TYR A 317 -6.10 17.28 27.16
N ASN A 318 -6.27 16.73 28.36
CA ASN A 318 -7.58 16.37 28.89
C ASN A 318 -8.25 17.62 29.45
N VAL A 319 -9.40 18.00 28.88
CA VAL A 319 -10.14 19.21 29.26
C VAL A 319 -11.54 18.80 29.72
N GLU A 320 -11.81 18.93 31.01
CA GLU A 320 -13.09 18.54 31.61
C GLU A 320 -13.94 19.78 31.87
N VAL A 321 -14.97 19.99 31.05
CA VAL A 321 -15.76 21.21 31.08
C VAL A 321 -16.91 21.07 32.08
N GLY A 322 -16.87 21.86 33.15
CA GLY A 322 -17.92 21.86 34.19
C GLY A 322 -19.16 22.68 33.83
N SER A 323 -19.00 23.79 33.10
CA SER A 323 -20.10 24.69 32.72
C SER A 323 -20.79 24.22 31.44
N GLU A 324 -22.12 24.14 31.48
CA GLU A 324 -22.93 23.81 30.30
C GLU A 324 -22.93 24.95 29.28
N GLU A 325 -22.86 26.20 29.75
CA GLU A 325 -22.77 27.39 28.94
C GLU A 325 -21.47 27.41 28.13
N ALA A 326 -20.33 27.22 28.80
CA ALA A 326 -19.02 27.16 28.14
C ALA A 326 -18.93 26.00 27.12
N TRP A 327 -19.52 24.84 27.47
CA TRP A 327 -19.61 23.69 26.56
C TRP A 327 -20.40 24.02 25.29
N LYS A 328 -21.62 24.55 25.43
CA LYS A 328 -22.48 24.90 24.28
C LYS A 328 -21.87 26.02 23.45
N HIS A 329 -21.27 27.01 24.10
CA HIS A 329 -20.61 28.13 23.43
C HIS A 329 -19.47 27.64 22.53
N PHE A 330 -18.56 26.83 23.09
CA PHE A 330 -17.40 26.32 22.35
C PHE A 330 -17.79 25.43 21.16
N ILE A 331 -18.86 24.63 21.29
CA ILE A 331 -19.39 23.84 20.18
C ILE A 331 -19.90 24.73 19.05
N ALA A 332 -20.75 25.70 19.39
CA ALA A 332 -21.43 26.55 18.40
C ALA A 332 -20.46 27.43 17.61
N GLU A 333 -19.39 27.91 18.24
CA GLU A 333 -18.39 28.75 17.57
C GLU A 333 -17.53 27.99 16.55
N ASN A 334 -17.34 26.69 16.75
CA ASN A 334 -16.35 25.90 16.01
C ASN A 334 -16.95 24.76 15.18
N ASP A 335 -18.27 24.58 15.22
CA ASP A 335 -19.00 23.51 14.52
C ASP A 335 -18.49 22.10 14.88
N TYR A 336 -18.18 21.89 16.17
CA TYR A 336 -17.73 20.60 16.67
C TYR A 336 -18.88 19.59 16.76
N ILE A 337 -18.55 18.32 16.52
CA ILE A 337 -19.47 17.20 16.63
C ILE A 337 -19.35 16.60 18.02
N ILE A 338 -20.47 16.41 18.70
CA ILE A 338 -20.54 15.66 19.96
C ILE A 338 -20.49 14.16 19.64
N SER A 339 -19.65 13.42 20.37
CA SER A 339 -19.52 11.97 20.27
C SER A 339 -19.40 11.37 21.68
N ASP A 340 -19.65 10.07 21.79
CA ASP A 340 -19.35 9.28 22.96
C ASP A 340 -18.49 8.06 22.58
N TYR A 341 -18.21 7.18 23.54
CA TYR A 341 -17.43 5.97 23.31
C TYR A 341 -18.08 5.06 22.26
N GLU A 342 -19.38 4.82 22.34
CA GLU A 342 -20.10 3.92 21.44
C GLU A 342 -20.15 4.47 20.02
N SER A 343 -20.57 5.74 19.87
CA SER A 343 -20.65 6.41 18.57
C SER A 343 -19.28 6.60 17.91
N SER A 344 -18.19 6.65 18.68
CA SER A 344 -16.83 6.74 18.14
C SER A 344 -16.40 5.50 17.33
N HIS A 345 -17.02 4.34 17.57
CA HIS A 345 -16.72 3.13 16.79
C HIS A 345 -17.13 3.28 15.33
N GLN A 346 -18.16 4.09 15.06
CA GLN A 346 -18.67 4.41 13.72
C GLN A 346 -17.90 5.56 13.05
N LYS A 347 -16.78 5.98 13.64
CA LYS A 347 -15.93 7.07 13.16
C LYS A 347 -14.50 6.56 12.98
N SER A 348 -13.88 6.96 11.87
CA SER A 348 -12.49 6.58 11.57
C SER A 348 -11.53 7.59 12.18
N PHE A 349 -10.89 7.20 13.29
CA PHE A 349 -9.84 7.97 13.94
C PHE A 349 -8.44 7.44 13.56
N PRO A 350 -7.41 8.29 13.63
CA PRO A 350 -6.04 7.84 13.74
C PRO A 350 -5.85 6.91 14.95
N LYS A 351 -5.01 5.87 14.79
CA LYS A 351 -4.79 4.88 15.85
C LYS A 351 -4.39 5.48 17.22
N PRO A 352 -3.55 6.53 17.30
CA PRO A 352 -3.23 7.18 18.59
C PRO A 352 -4.45 7.77 19.30
N LEU A 353 -5.37 8.39 18.56
CA LEU A 353 -6.58 9.01 19.12
C LEU A 353 -7.61 7.95 19.49
N GLU A 354 -7.80 6.93 18.64
CA GLU A 354 -8.64 5.77 18.96
C GLU A 354 -8.19 5.08 20.25
N ASN A 355 -6.88 4.85 20.40
CA ASN A 355 -6.33 4.28 21.63
C ASN A 355 -6.56 5.19 22.84
N TYR A 356 -6.53 6.52 22.65
CA TYR A 356 -6.80 7.46 23.74
C TYR A 356 -8.26 7.34 24.21
N ILE A 357 -9.22 7.31 23.28
CA ILE A 357 -10.66 7.14 23.56
C ILE A 357 -10.89 5.86 24.37
N GLY A 358 -10.34 4.72 23.91
CA GLY A 358 -10.48 3.44 24.61
C GLY A 358 -9.92 3.46 26.04
N ASN A 359 -8.72 4.01 26.22
CA ASN A 359 -8.11 4.12 27.55
C ASN A 359 -8.90 5.06 28.48
N TYR A 360 -9.40 6.18 27.95
CA TYR A 360 -10.22 7.13 28.71
C TYR A 360 -11.52 6.47 29.17
N HIS A 361 -12.22 5.76 28.28
CA HIS A 361 -13.47 5.08 28.64
C HIS A 361 -13.27 4.02 29.74
N THR A 362 -12.19 3.24 29.68
CA THR A 362 -11.84 2.27 30.74
C THR A 362 -11.61 2.96 32.08
N ALA A 363 -10.90 4.10 32.10
CA ALA A 363 -10.68 4.87 33.31
C ALA A 363 -11.97 5.51 33.86
N TYR A 364 -12.81 6.04 32.97
CA TYR A 364 -14.08 6.68 33.32
C TYR A 364 -15.06 5.73 34.01
N ARG A 365 -15.12 4.45 33.58
CA ARG A 365 -16.00 3.43 34.21
C ARG A 365 -15.56 2.96 35.60
N ILE A 366 -14.33 3.26 36.01
CA ILE A 366 -13.79 2.87 37.33
C ILE A 366 -14.08 3.95 38.38
N LEU A 367 -14.36 5.18 37.94
CA LEU A 367 -14.81 6.31 38.76
C LEU A 367 -16.33 6.26 38.94
#